data_AF-A0ABD0J215-F1
#
_entry.id   AF-A0ABD0J215-F1
#
_cell.length_a   1.000
_cell.length_b   1.000
_cell.length_c   1.000
_cell.angle_alpha   90.00
_cell.angle_beta   90.00
_cell.angle_gamma   90.00
#
_symmetry.space_group_name_H-M   'P 1'
#
loop_
_entity.id
_entity.type
_entity.pdbx_description
1 polymer ?
#
loop_
_entity_poly.entity_id
_entity_poly.type
_entity_poly.pdbx_seq_one_letter_code
_entity_poly.pdbx_strand_id
1 'polypeptide(L)'
;MRGTFSIKDLARMTSISGPDIINTLQSMNMVKYWKGQHVVCVTPKLVEEHLKSAQYKRPCITVDPQCLRWQPPKKVPKLSKK
;
A
#
# COMPACT_ATOMS: atom_id res chain seq x y z
N MET A 1 -3.87 -2.84 19.21
CA MET A 1 -3.12 -3.97 18.63
C MET A 1 -1.93 -3.43 17.86
N ARG A 2 -0.69 -3.70 18.28
CA ARG A 2 0.51 -3.38 17.49
C ARG A 2 0.82 -4.60 16.62
N GLY A 3 0.12 -4.73 15.49
CA GLY A 3 0.38 -5.79 14.52
C GLY A 3 1.62 -5.46 13.70
N THR A 4 2.57 -6.38 13.61
CA THR A 4 3.65 -6.30 12.64
C THR A 4 3.06 -6.54 11.25
N PHE A 5 2.98 -5.50 10.42
CA PHE A 5 2.52 -5.65 9.03
C PHE A 5 3.71 -5.98 8.12
N SER A 6 3.59 -7.05 7.33
CA SER A 6 4.56 -7.33 6.26
C SER A 6 4.27 -6.50 5.01
N ILE A 7 5.27 -6.38 4.12
CA ILE A 7 5.08 -5.76 2.79
C ILE A 7 3.95 -6.46 2.01
N LYS A 8 3.81 -7.79 2.16
CA LYS A 8 2.75 -8.58 1.51
C LYS A 8 1.37 -8.26 2.07
N ASP A 9 1.25 -7.99 3.36
CA ASP A 9 -0.02 -7.62 3.98
C ASP A 9 -0.46 -6.23 3.51
N LEU A 10 0.47 -5.27 3.47
CA LEU A 10 0.21 -3.94 2.94
C LEU A 10 -0.22 -4.00 1.46
N ALA A 11 0.46 -4.80 0.65
CA ALA A 11 0.09 -4.99 -0.76
C ALA A 11 -1.33 -5.56 -0.90
N ARG A 12 -1.69 -6.56 -0.10
CA ARG A 12 -3.02 -7.18 -0.11
C ARG A 12 -4.12 -6.20 0.34
N MET A 13 -3.85 -5.38 1.36
CA MET A 13 -4.84 -4.45 1.91
C MET A 13 -5.06 -3.21 1.02
N THR A 14 -4.00 -2.73 0.38
CA THR A 14 -4.04 -1.45 -0.36
C THR A 14 -4.10 -1.63 -1.88
N SER A 15 -3.87 -2.86 -2.37
CA SER A 15 -3.66 -3.15 -3.79
C SER A 15 -2.45 -2.44 -4.42
N ILE A 16 -1.58 -1.82 -3.62
CA ILE A 16 -0.32 -1.20 -4.08
C ILE A 16 0.72 -2.31 -4.30
N SER A 17 1.53 -2.17 -5.35
CA SER A 17 2.56 -3.16 -5.65
C SER A 17 3.62 -3.24 -4.55
N GLY A 18 4.19 -4.43 -4.33
CA GLY A 18 5.27 -4.62 -3.35
C GLY A 18 6.47 -3.69 -3.57
N PRO A 19 6.99 -3.52 -4.80
CA PRO A 19 8.04 -2.56 -5.11
C PRO A 19 7.68 -1.12 -4.76
N ASP A 20 6.45 -0.67 -5.05
CA ASP A 20 6.02 0.69 -4.74
C ASP A 20 5.90 0.92 -3.22
N ILE A 21 5.43 -0.08 -2.48
CA ILE A 21 5.42 -0.03 -1.00
C ILE A 21 6.85 0.08 -0.47
N ILE A 22 7.79 -0.71 -0.99
CA ILE A 22 9.20 -0.65 -0.56
C ILE A 22 9.77 0.74 -0.84
N ASN A 23 9.62 1.25 -2.07
CA ASN A 23 10.15 2.56 -2.47
C ASN A 23 9.55 3.69 -1.61
N THR A 24 8.25 3.64 -1.34
CA THR A 24 7.55 4.64 -0.52
C THR A 24 8.00 4.57 0.94
N LEU A 25 8.12 3.37 1.52
CA LEU A 25 8.60 3.24 2.91
C LEU A 25 10.08 3.59 3.04
N GLN A 26 10.89 3.38 1.99
CA GLN A 26 12.30 3.80 1.96
C GLN A 26 12.41 5.33 2.02
N SER A 27 11.62 6.06 1.23
CA SER A 27 11.65 7.53 1.23
C SER A 27 11.21 8.14 2.57
N MET A 28 10.42 7.41 3.35
CA MET A 28 9.97 7.79 4.70
C MET A 28 10.86 7.25 5.83
N ASN A 29 11.96 6.58 5.52
CA ASN A 29 12.83 5.90 6.51
C ASN A 29 12.09 4.86 7.39
N MET A 30 11.06 4.21 6.84
CA MET A 30 10.17 3.26 7.55
C MET A 30 10.43 1.78 7.20
N VAL A 31 11.49 1.49 6.45
CA VAL A 31 11.87 0.11 6.07
C VAL A 31 13.39 -0.03 6.11
N LYS A 32 13.87 -1.21 6.49
CA LYS A 32 15.29 -1.57 6.50
C LYS A 32 15.52 -2.83 5.69
N TYR A 33 16.70 -2.93 5.08
CA TYR A 33 17.13 -4.17 4.43
C TYR A 33 17.94 -5.02 5.41
N TRP A 34 17.51 -6.26 5.63
CA TRP A 34 18.14 -7.20 6.56
C TRP A 34 18.11 -8.62 5.99
N LYS A 35 19.28 -9.27 5.94
CA LYS A 35 19.45 -10.66 5.45
C LYS A 35 18.72 -10.96 4.13
N GLY A 36 18.79 -10.04 3.17
CA GLY A 36 18.15 -10.24 1.87
C GLY A 36 16.67 -9.82 1.81
N GLN A 37 16.11 -9.26 2.88
CA GLN A 37 14.69 -8.94 2.99
C GLN A 37 14.44 -7.49 3.43
N HIS A 38 13.36 -6.90 2.91
CA HIS A 38 12.85 -5.63 3.38
C HIS A 38 11.97 -5.83 4.62
N VAL A 39 12.39 -5.25 5.74
CA VAL A 39 11.72 -5.33 7.04
C VAL A 39 11.10 -3.97 7.35
N VAL A 40 9.80 -3.94 7.55
CA VAL A 40 9.07 -2.73 7.96
C VAL A 40 9.51 -2.36 9.38
N CYS A 41 10.00 -1.14 9.55
CA CYS A 41 10.54 -0.63 10.81
C CYS A 41 9.87 0.72 11.12
N VAL A 42 8.72 0.67 11.78
CA VAL A 42 7.93 1.86 12.11
C VAL A 42 7.64 1.93 13.59
N THR A 43 7.70 3.13 14.15
CA THR A 43 7.19 3.43 15.49
C THR A 43 5.90 4.24 15.36
N PRO A 44 4.95 4.12 16.30
CA PRO A 44 3.74 4.94 16.28
C PRO A 44 4.03 6.44 16.23
N LYS A 45 5.09 6.89 16.91
CA LYS A 45 5.52 8.29 16.91
C LYS A 45 5.93 8.77 15.50
N LEU A 46 6.73 7.98 14.79
CA LEU A 46 7.16 8.31 13.43
C LEU A 46 5.96 8.41 12.46
N VAL A 47 4.98 7.50 12.61
CA VAL A 47 3.74 7.52 11.82
C VAL A 47 2.95 8.80 12.11
N GLU A 48 2.78 9.15 13.37
CA GLU A 48 2.03 10.35 13.77
C GLU A 48 2.69 11.65 13.29
N GLU A 49 4.03 11.73 13.35
CA GLU A 49 4.80 12.85 12.79
C GLU A 49 4.57 13.01 11.29
N HIS A 50 4.56 11.91 10.53
CA HIS A 50 4.26 11.94 9.10
C HIS A 50 2.83 12.41 8.84
N LEU A 51 1.84 11.86 9.55
CA LEU A 51 0.42 12.23 9.38
C LEU A 51 0.13 13.70 9.71
N LYS A 52 0.88 14.30 10.64
CA LYS A 52 0.74 15.72 11.02
C LYS A 52 1.39 16.68 10.01
N SER A 53 2.17 16.19 9.06
CA SER A 53 2.81 17.00 8.02
C SER A 53 1.79 17.77 7.19
N ALA A 54 2.12 19.02 6.83
CA ALA A 54 1.24 19.91 6.08
C ALA A 54 0.76 19.32 4.74
N GLN A 55 1.56 18.41 4.16
CA GLN A 55 1.22 17.71 2.91
C GLN A 55 -0.05 16.85 3.00
N TYR A 56 -0.45 16.42 4.21
CA TYR A 56 -1.64 15.58 4.43
C TYR A 56 -2.82 16.32 5.09
N LYS A 57 -2.71 17.64 5.29
CA LYS A 57 -3.78 18.46 5.92
C LYS A 57 -4.89 18.90 4.97
N ARG A 58 -4.75 18.67 3.66
CA ARG A 58 -5.79 19.00 2.69
C ARG A 58 -7.02 18.11 2.93
N PRO A 59 -8.25 18.65 2.85
CA PRO A 59 -9.45 17.83 3.00
C PRO A 59 -9.44 16.74 1.93
N CYS A 60 -9.46 15.50 2.38
CA CYS A 60 -9.46 14.33 1.52
C CYS A 60 -10.90 14.04 1.08
N ILE A 61 -11.18 14.11 -0.22
CA ILE A 61 -12.39 13.49 -0.78
C ILE A 61 -12.16 11.99 -0.72
N THR A 62 -12.90 11.30 0.14
CA THR A 62 -12.77 9.86 0.33
C THR A 62 -13.63 9.09 -0.67
N VAL A 63 -13.15 7.91 -1.07
CA VAL A 63 -13.93 6.97 -1.89
C VAL A 63 -14.62 6.00 -0.96
N ASP A 64 -15.95 5.96 -1.01
CA ASP A 64 -16.75 4.93 -0.34
C ASP A 64 -16.85 3.70 -1.25
N PRO A 65 -16.28 2.54 -0.85
CA PRO A 65 -16.38 1.31 -1.63
C PRO A 65 -17.83 0.83 -1.84
N GLN A 66 -18.76 1.15 -0.93
CA GLN A 66 -20.17 0.76 -1.05
C GLN A 66 -20.88 1.51 -2.18
N CYS A 67 -20.36 2.68 -2.55
CA CYS A 67 -20.88 3.48 -3.66
C CYS A 67 -20.33 3.05 -5.03
N LEU A 68 -19.32 2.16 -5.09
CA LEU A 68 -18.70 1.73 -6.34
C LEU A 68 -19.48 0.58 -7.01
N ARG A 69 -20.20 0.90 -8.09
CA ARG A 69 -20.88 -0.10 -8.93
C ARG A 69 -19.98 -0.51 -10.09
N TRP A 70 -19.10 -1.48 -9.85
CA TRP A 70 -18.16 -1.98 -10.85
C TRP A 70 -17.89 -3.48 -10.70
N GLN A 71 -17.61 -4.15 -11.82
CA GLN A 71 -17.13 -5.54 -11.86
C GLN A 71 -15.99 -5.67 -12.87
N PRO A 72 -14.99 -6.54 -12.61
CA PRO A 72 -13.94 -6.82 -13.57
C PRO A 72 -14.50 -7.35 -14.90
N PRO A 73 -13.98 -6.91 -16.06
CA PRO A 73 -14.35 -7.48 -17.35
C PRO A 73 -14.07 -8.99 -17.39
N LYS A 74 -14.99 -9.75 -17.99
CA LYS A 74 -14.78 -11.18 -18.23
C LYS A 74 -13.61 -11.34 -19.20
N LYS A 75 -12.62 -12.17 -18.85
CA LYS A 75 -11.54 -12.53 -19.76
C LYS A 75 -12.14 -13.32 -20.93
N VAL A 76 -12.25 -12.72 -22.10
CA VAL A 76 -12.62 -13.44 -23.32
C VAL A 76 -11.42 -14.32 -23.71
N PRO A 77 -11.55 -15.65 -23.79
CA PRO A 77 -10.48 -16.50 -24.30
C PRO A 77 -10.14 -16.06 -25.73
N LYS A 78 -8.87 -15.76 -25.99
CA LYS A 78 -8.42 -15.49 -27.36
C LYS A 78 -8.59 -16.79 -28.15
N LEU A 79 -9.50 -16.81 -29.15
CA LEU A 79 -9.55 -17.90 -30.13
C LEU A 79 -8.19 -17.94 -30.84
N SER A 80 -7.38 -18.96 -30.54
CA SER A 80 -6.22 -19.30 -31.36
C SER A 80 -6.74 -19.76 -32.72
N LYS A 81 -6.53 -18.96 -33.77
CA LYS A 81 -6.72 -19.43 -35.15
C LYS A 81 -5.63 -20.46 -35.43
N LYS A 82 -6.07 -21.67 -35.77
CA LYS A 82 -5.26 -22.80 -36.22
C LYS A 82 -4.78 -22.57 -37.64
#